data_AF-A0AAU5SHX7-F1
#
_entry.id   AF-A0AAU5SHX7-F1
#
_cell.length_a   1.000
_cell.length_b   1.000
_cell.length_c   1.000
_cell.angle_alpha   90.00
_cell.angle_beta   90.00
_cell.angle_gamma   90.00
#
_symmetry.space_group_name_H-M   'P 1'
#
loop_
_entity.id
_entity.type
_entity.pdbx_description
1 polymer ?
#
loop_
_entity_poly.entity_id
_entity_poly.type
_entity_poly.pdbx_seq_one_letter_code
_entity_poly.pdbx_strand_id
1 'polypeptide(L)'
;MRGFKTLGAAALAVALVSGVGWAAHASDSQAPAKPKAAPAAASVDGYQLVKLPNTNVPNFERRTVFCPPGKVAIGGGAEAQGEDAVLLGSFPTEDGEGWIGLGRDSIRDNVGISVYAICANR
;
A
#
# COMPACT_ATOMS: atom_id res chain seq x y z
N MET A 1 23.50 55.71 -33.04
CA MET A 1 24.50 55.31 -34.06
C MET A 1 24.33 53.81 -34.33
N ARG A 2 23.46 53.43 -35.27
CA ARG A 2 23.79 52.66 -36.49
C ARG A 2 25.20 52.03 -36.54
N GLY A 3 25.23 50.71 -36.66
CA GLY A 3 26.34 49.92 -37.21
C GLY A 3 25.81 48.55 -37.65
N PHE A 4 25.62 48.38 -38.96
CA PHE A 4 25.06 47.19 -39.63
C PHE A 4 26.19 46.38 -40.30
N LYS A 5 25.95 45.07 -40.46
CA LYS A 5 26.56 44.07 -41.37
C LYS A 5 27.98 43.61 -41.00
N THR A 6 28.29 42.30 -41.05
CA THR A 6 28.17 41.41 -42.23
C THR A 6 27.87 39.95 -41.90
N LEU A 7 27.09 39.33 -42.79
CA LEU A 7 26.90 37.88 -42.96
C LEU A 7 28.19 37.19 -43.43
N GLY A 8 28.39 35.94 -42.99
CA GLY A 8 29.31 34.98 -43.59
C GLY A 8 28.85 33.57 -43.29
N ALA A 9 28.32 32.89 -44.31
CA ALA A 9 27.83 31.53 -44.28
C ALA A 9 28.95 30.49 -44.46
N ALA A 10 28.58 29.22 -44.26
CA ALA A 10 29.30 27.96 -44.52
C ALA A 10 30.11 27.42 -43.32
N ALA A 11 30.02 26.14 -42.94
CA ALA A 11 29.56 24.97 -43.67
C ALA A 11 28.81 23.97 -42.76
N LEU A 12 27.79 23.32 -43.34
CA LEU A 12 27.15 22.13 -42.80
C LEU A 12 28.20 21.02 -42.62
N ALA A 13 28.25 20.43 -41.43
CA ALA A 13 28.71 19.06 -41.25
C ALA A 13 27.55 18.25 -40.67
N VAL A 14 26.76 17.65 -41.57
CA VAL A 14 25.77 16.63 -41.22
C VAL A 14 26.57 15.36 -40.89
N ALA A 15 26.76 15.08 -39.61
CA ALA A 15 27.23 13.78 -39.17
C ALA A 15 26.04 12.80 -39.15
N LEU A 16 25.81 12.14 -40.30
CA LEU A 16 24.99 10.94 -40.39
C LEU A 16 25.69 9.81 -39.62
N VAL A 17 25.36 9.65 -38.32
CA VAL A 17 25.55 8.37 -37.65
C VAL A 17 24.36 7.50 -37.99
N SER A 18 24.41 6.92 -39.19
CA SER A 18 23.69 5.70 -39.53
C SER A 18 24.33 4.54 -38.77
N GLY A 19 23.58 3.85 -37.92
CA GLY A 19 24.14 2.62 -37.33
C GLY A 19 23.40 2.03 -36.15
N VAL A 20 22.15 1.63 -36.37
CA VAL A 20 21.51 0.48 -35.71
C VAL A 20 21.49 0.53 -34.17
N GLY A 21 20.71 1.44 -33.59
CA GLY A 21 20.10 1.15 -32.30
C GLY A 21 19.20 -0.07 -32.49
N TRP A 22 19.61 -1.23 -31.96
CA TRP A 22 18.81 -2.44 -31.96
C TRP A 22 17.56 -2.21 -31.13
N ALA A 23 16.54 -1.61 -31.74
CA ALA A 23 15.19 -1.81 -31.26
C ALA A 23 14.88 -3.27 -31.56
N ALA A 24 14.95 -4.10 -30.51
CA ALA A 24 14.42 -5.46 -30.54
C ALA A 24 12.90 -5.36 -30.71
N HIS A 25 12.45 -5.05 -31.92
CA HIS A 25 11.08 -5.25 -32.35
C HIS A 25 10.93 -6.74 -32.67
N ALA A 26 10.78 -7.56 -31.64
CA ALA A 26 10.06 -8.82 -31.81
C ALA A 26 8.58 -8.47 -31.97
N SER A 27 8.20 -8.01 -33.16
CA SER A 27 6.80 -8.01 -33.59
C SER A 27 6.43 -9.45 -33.90
N ASP A 28 6.22 -10.25 -32.85
CA ASP A 28 5.52 -11.50 -33.01
C ASP A 28 4.10 -11.16 -33.46
N SER A 29 3.79 -11.55 -34.70
CA SER A 29 2.46 -11.43 -35.29
C SER A 29 1.51 -12.46 -34.68
N GLN A 30 1.41 -12.50 -33.35
CA GLN A 30 0.29 -13.15 -32.69
C GLN A 30 -0.89 -12.20 -32.77
N ALA A 31 -1.98 -12.65 -33.41
CA ALA A 31 -3.29 -12.07 -33.21
C ALA A 31 -3.50 -11.86 -31.70
N PRO A 32 -4.04 -10.72 -31.24
CA PRO A 32 -4.22 -10.47 -29.82
C PRO A 32 -4.96 -11.66 -29.22
N ALA A 33 -4.28 -12.39 -28.33
CA ALA A 33 -4.93 -13.47 -27.61
C ALA A 33 -6.15 -12.86 -26.95
N LYS A 34 -7.35 -13.42 -27.19
CA LYS A 34 -8.54 -13.05 -26.43
C LYS A 34 -8.14 -13.07 -24.95
N PRO A 35 -8.27 -11.95 -24.21
CA PRO A 35 -7.96 -11.94 -22.80
C PRO A 35 -8.70 -13.11 -22.16
N LYS A 36 -7.96 -14.11 -21.67
CA LYS A 36 -8.57 -15.16 -20.86
C LYS A 36 -9.17 -14.42 -19.67
N ALA A 37 -10.49 -14.52 -19.51
CA ALA A 37 -11.15 -13.91 -18.37
C ALA A 37 -10.38 -14.30 -17.11
N ALA A 38 -9.94 -13.30 -16.35
CA ALA A 38 -9.28 -13.56 -15.07
C ALA A 38 -10.22 -14.46 -14.25
N PRO A 39 -9.68 -15.45 -13.52
CA PRO A 39 -10.50 -16.21 -12.58
C PRO A 39 -11.26 -15.21 -11.70
N ALA A 40 -12.55 -15.45 -11.48
CA ALA A 40 -13.29 -14.67 -10.50
C ALA A 40 -12.54 -14.77 -9.16
N ALA A 41 -12.33 -13.63 -8.49
CA ALA A 41 -11.70 -13.63 -7.18
C ALA A 41 -12.49 -14.55 -6.24
N ALA A 42 -11.80 -15.44 -5.54
CA ALA A 42 -12.42 -16.27 -4.53
C ALA A 42 -13.00 -15.38 -3.42
N SER A 43 -14.28 -15.55 -3.10
CA SER A 43 -14.92 -14.85 -1.98
C SER A 43 -14.55 -15.53 -0.67
N VAL A 44 -14.25 -14.74 0.36
CA VAL A 44 -14.10 -15.24 1.73
C VAL A 44 -15.49 -15.38 2.36
N ASP A 45 -15.87 -16.61 2.74
CA ASP A 45 -17.17 -16.87 3.35
C ASP A 45 -17.34 -16.11 4.68
N GLY A 46 -18.50 -15.46 4.83
CA GLY A 46 -18.82 -14.70 6.02
C GLY A 46 -17.88 -13.52 6.31
N TYR A 47 -17.21 -12.94 5.30
CA TYR A 47 -16.37 -11.76 5.47
C TYR A 47 -17.08 -10.65 6.26
N GLN A 48 -16.42 -10.13 7.30
CA GLN A 48 -16.89 -9.00 8.08
C GLN A 48 -15.72 -8.19 8.62
N LEU A 49 -15.74 -6.87 8.43
CA LEU A 49 -14.80 -5.96 9.09
C LEU A 49 -15.36 -5.52 10.44
N VAL A 50 -14.61 -5.74 11.51
CA VAL A 50 -14.93 -5.27 12.86
C VAL A 50 -13.91 -4.23 13.29
N LYS A 51 -14.39 -3.17 13.94
CA LYS A 51 -13.56 -2.07 14.43
C LYS A 51 -13.79 -1.86 15.91
N LEU A 52 -12.69 -1.78 16.66
CA LEU A 52 -12.64 -1.12 17.96
C LEU A 52 -12.24 0.35 17.74
N PRO A 53 -13.15 1.31 18.00
CA PRO A 53 -12.86 2.73 17.79
C PRO A 53 -11.69 3.23 18.64
N ASN A 54 -11.10 4.34 18.20
CA ASN A 54 -10.01 4.99 18.91
C ASN A 54 -10.39 5.29 20.37
N THR A 55 -9.44 5.05 21.27
CA THR A 55 -9.52 5.48 22.66
C THR A 55 -8.09 5.69 23.16
N ASN A 56 -7.87 6.76 23.92
CA ASN A 56 -6.60 6.97 24.60
C ASN A 56 -6.48 5.99 25.76
N VAL A 57 -5.44 5.17 25.72
CA VAL A 57 -5.09 4.21 26.77
C VAL A 57 -3.67 4.50 27.26
N PRO A 58 -3.31 4.12 28.51
CA PRO A 58 -1.93 4.10 28.96
C PRO A 58 -0.97 3.51 27.92
N ASN A 59 0.23 4.08 27.81
CA ASN A 59 1.25 3.55 26.92
C ASN A 59 1.50 2.05 27.16
N PHE A 60 1.72 1.31 26.07
CA PHE A 60 1.91 -0.15 26.04
C PHE A 60 0.67 -0.99 26.43
N GLU A 61 -0.46 -0.37 26.76
CA GLU A 61 -1.70 -1.09 26.99
C GLU A 61 -2.18 -1.74 25.68
N ARG A 62 -2.57 -3.02 25.78
CA ARG A 62 -3.15 -3.76 24.67
C ARG A 62 -4.63 -3.45 24.57
N ARG A 63 -5.07 -3.12 23.36
CA ARG A 63 -6.49 -3.09 23.01
C ARG A 63 -6.78 -4.25 22.07
N THR A 64 -7.90 -4.91 22.29
CA THR A 64 -8.30 -6.10 21.54
C THR A 64 -9.69 -5.93 20.97
N VAL A 65 -9.84 -6.22 19.68
CA VAL A 65 -11.14 -6.37 19.04
C VAL A 65 -11.39 -7.84 18.74
N PHE A 66 -12.58 -8.34 19.05
CA PHE A 66 -12.95 -9.73 18.81
C PHE A 66 -13.89 -9.85 17.62
N CYS A 67 -13.77 -10.96 16.90
CA CYS A 67 -14.73 -11.36 15.89
C CYS A 67 -16.06 -11.76 16.55
N PRO A 68 -17.19 -11.63 15.83
CA PRO A 68 -18.47 -12.10 16.32
C PRO A 68 -18.45 -13.62 16.56
N PRO A 69 -19.34 -14.15 17.41
CA PRO A 69 -19.43 -15.59 17.66
C PRO A 69 -19.53 -16.40 16.36
N GLY A 70 -18.75 -17.47 16.26
CA GLY A 70 -18.70 -18.35 15.09
C GLY A 70 -17.74 -17.91 13.97
N LYS A 71 -17.00 -16.80 14.16
CA LYS A 71 -16.01 -16.30 13.21
C LYS A 71 -14.61 -16.26 13.82
N VAL A 72 -13.59 -16.32 12.96
CA VAL A 72 -12.17 -16.17 13.32
C VAL A 72 -11.56 -14.96 12.60
N ALA A 73 -10.53 -14.37 13.20
CA ALA A 73 -9.76 -13.29 12.60
C ALA A 73 -8.79 -13.88 11.56
N ILE A 74 -9.01 -13.53 10.30
CA ILE A 74 -8.15 -13.93 9.17
C ILE A 74 -7.17 -12.82 8.76
N GLY A 75 -7.23 -11.68 9.44
CA GLY A 75 -6.38 -10.52 9.22
C GLY A 75 -6.84 -9.36 10.09
N GLY A 76 -6.06 -8.29 10.12
CA GLY A 76 -6.41 -7.11 10.90
C GLY A 76 -5.32 -6.05 10.85
N GLY A 77 -5.47 -5.08 11.74
CA GLY A 77 -4.54 -3.97 11.85
C GLY A 77 -4.83 -3.13 13.09
N ALA A 78 -3.87 -2.28 13.45
CA ALA A 78 -4.05 -1.29 14.49
C ALA A 78 -3.42 0.03 14.04
N GLU A 79 -3.89 1.11 14.62
CA GLU A 79 -3.39 2.46 14.37
C GLU A 79 -3.07 3.10 15.72
N ALA A 80 -1.87 3.68 15.83
CA ALA A 80 -1.50 4.54 16.94
C ALA A 80 -1.71 6.01 16.53
N GLN A 81 -2.45 6.75 17.36
CA GLN A 81 -2.89 8.09 17.08
C GLN A 81 -2.45 9.02 18.22
N GLY A 82 -1.77 10.11 17.85
CA GLY A 82 -1.14 11.04 18.76
C GLY A 82 -0.12 11.88 18.01
N GLU A 83 0.54 12.79 18.71
CA GLU A 83 1.50 13.71 18.07
C GLU A 83 2.82 13.02 17.79
N ASP A 84 3.27 12.19 18.75
CA ASP A 84 4.47 11.37 18.61
C ASP A 84 4.14 9.90 18.91
N ALA A 85 3.00 9.46 18.36
CA ALA A 85 2.49 8.12 18.53
C ALA A 85 3.26 7.11 17.66
N VAL A 86 3.63 5.99 18.26
CA VAL A 86 4.31 4.87 17.62
C VAL A 86 3.48 3.61 17.85
N LEU A 87 3.08 2.96 16.76
CA LEU A 87 2.48 1.63 16.83
C LEU A 87 3.58 0.60 17.11
N LEU A 88 3.42 -0.17 18.18
CA LEU A 88 4.44 -1.14 18.62
C LEU A 88 4.06 -2.58 18.29
N GLY A 89 2.77 -2.86 18.12
CA GLY A 89 2.34 -4.18 17.69
C GLY A 89 0.94 -4.21 17.11
N SER A 90 0.77 -5.12 16.16
CA SER A 90 -0.51 -5.48 15.57
C SER A 90 -0.47 -6.94 15.15
N PHE A 91 -1.23 -7.80 15.84
CA PHE A 91 -1.18 -9.26 15.65
C PHE A 91 -2.47 -9.93 16.13
N PRO A 92 -2.80 -11.14 15.66
CA PRO A 92 -3.98 -11.86 16.12
C PRO A 92 -3.86 -12.28 17.59
N THR A 93 -4.99 -12.55 18.23
CA THR A 93 -5.01 -13.27 19.52
C THR A 93 -4.50 -14.71 19.35
N GLU A 94 -4.04 -15.34 20.44
CA GLU A 94 -3.48 -16.71 20.38
C GLU A 94 -4.50 -17.76 19.90
N ASP A 95 -5.77 -17.55 20.22
CA ASP A 95 -6.91 -18.37 19.77
C ASP A 95 -7.40 -18.02 18.36
N GLY A 96 -6.86 -16.96 17.75
CA GLY A 96 -7.26 -16.47 16.43
C GLY A 96 -8.66 -15.85 16.39
N GLU A 97 -9.29 -15.57 17.53
CA GLU A 97 -10.65 -15.02 17.60
C GLU A 97 -10.69 -13.49 17.52
N GLY A 98 -9.54 -12.82 17.54
CA GLY A 98 -9.47 -11.36 17.52
C GLY A 98 -8.14 -10.81 17.02
N TRP A 99 -8.03 -9.50 17.13
CA TRP A 99 -6.82 -8.74 16.78
C TRP A 99 -6.42 -7.82 17.92
N ILE A 100 -5.13 -7.75 18.19
CA ILE A 100 -4.53 -6.94 19.24
C ILE A 100 -3.78 -5.77 18.60
N GLY A 101 -3.94 -4.58 19.19
CA GLY A 101 -3.14 -3.39 18.90
C GLY A 101 -2.56 -2.79 20.17
N LEU A 102 -1.33 -2.29 20.10
CA LEU A 102 -0.70 -1.53 21.18
C LEU A 102 0.33 -0.55 20.62
N GLY A 103 0.54 0.55 21.34
CA GLY A 103 1.48 1.58 20.96
C GLY A 103 1.93 2.41 22.16
N ARG A 104 2.60 3.52 21.88
CA ARG A 104 2.93 4.55 22.86
C ARG A 104 2.96 5.92 22.20
N ASP A 105 2.85 7.00 22.97
CA ASP A 105 3.26 8.35 22.56
C ASP A 105 4.54 8.70 23.36
N SER A 106 5.58 9.26 22.73
CA SER A 106 6.83 9.57 23.46
C SER A 106 6.74 10.82 24.34
N ILE A 107 5.73 11.65 24.11
CA ILE A 107 5.58 12.96 24.75
C ILE A 107 4.43 12.92 25.78
N ARG A 108 3.46 12.02 25.59
CA ARG A 108 2.30 11.83 26.49
C ARG A 108 2.33 10.47 27.20
N ASP A 109 1.66 10.40 28.34
CA ASP A 109 1.52 9.15 29.12
C ASP A 109 0.44 8.20 28.56
N ASN A 110 -0.28 8.62 27.52
CA ASN A 110 -1.30 7.84 26.84
C ASN A 110 -1.18 7.97 25.32
N VAL A 111 -1.75 7.00 24.62
CA VAL A 111 -1.77 6.90 23.16
C VAL A 111 -3.17 6.51 22.70
N GLY A 112 -3.64 7.13 21.62
CA GLY A 112 -4.87 6.70 20.96
C GLY A 112 -4.63 5.40 20.20
N ILE A 113 -5.43 4.37 20.47
CA ILE A 113 -5.36 3.10 19.75
C ILE A 113 -6.73 2.74 19.17
N SER A 114 -6.78 2.52 17.86
CA SER A 114 -7.87 1.83 17.17
C SER A 114 -7.41 0.48 16.63
N VAL A 115 -8.31 -0.50 16.61
CA VAL A 115 -7.99 -1.89 16.21
C VAL A 115 -9.05 -2.40 15.25
N TYR A 116 -8.63 -3.15 14.23
CA TYR A 116 -9.47 -3.68 13.18
C TYR A 116 -9.22 -5.18 13.06
N ALA A 117 -10.29 -5.96 12.86
CA ALA A 117 -10.21 -7.37 12.52
C ALA A 117 -11.04 -7.65 11.27
N ILE A 118 -10.46 -8.40 10.35
CA ILE A 118 -11.19 -9.03 9.24
C ILE A 118 -11.58 -10.42 9.73
N CYS A 119 -12.87 -10.62 9.88
CA CYS A 119 -13.46 -11.85 10.40
C CYS A 119 -14.07 -12.66 9.26
N ALA A 120 -13.99 -13.98 9.36
CA ALA A 120 -14.62 -14.91 8.43
C ALA A 120 -15.18 -16.11 9.20
N ASN A 121 -16.08 -16.87 8.57
CA ASN A 121 -16.49 -18.16 9.14
C ASN A 121 -15.25 -19.08 9.21
N ARG A 122 -15.21 -19.96 10.23
CA ARG A 122 -14.14 -20.96 10.40
C ARG A 122 -14.16 -22.00 9.28
#